data_AF-K6Z641-F1
#
_entry.id   AF-K6Z641-F1
#
_cell.length_a   1.000
_cell.length_b   1.000
_cell.length_c   1.000
_cell.angle_alpha   90.00
_cell.angle_beta   90.00
_cell.angle_gamma   90.00
#
_symmetry.space_group_name_H-M   'P 1'
#
loop_
_entity.id
_entity.type
_entity.pdbx_description
1 polymer ?
#
loop_
_entity_poly.entity_id
_entity_poly.type
_entity_poly.pdbx_seq_one_letter_code
_entity_poly.pdbx_strand_id
1 'polypeptide(L)'
;MSGRFFKVICAAVLSIGLIGQTNAGLITGLVQGQIYGDTLTTDLLWEYVGEFDLADAPDWLTNGNESHTPVNGLAAAVLAENYPELFGIQIAVAALGGTSNIDSTGNSVIVNHMAWYSRYANSLVTLAEDVTANNSGTTLFDDDGDVSAFVLDENIGAGTYVNYVFKAVEVPEPSTTAIFALALLGLGVRKLKR
;
A
#
# COMPACT_ATOMS: atom_id res chain seq x y z
N MET A 1 0.65 -49.37 8.62
CA MET A 1 -0.39 -48.60 7.92
C MET A 1 -0.39 -49.06 6.47
N SER A 2 -1.54 -49.41 5.89
CA SER A 2 -1.58 -49.80 4.47
C SER A 2 -1.27 -48.55 3.62
N GLY A 3 -0.48 -48.70 2.55
CA GLY A 3 -0.06 -47.59 1.70
C GLY A 3 -1.21 -46.78 1.07
N ARG A 4 -2.45 -47.27 1.18
CA ARG A 4 -3.66 -46.58 0.72
C ARG A 4 -4.03 -45.37 1.60
N PHE A 5 -3.83 -45.47 2.92
CA PHE A 5 -4.19 -44.38 3.84
C PHE A 5 -3.25 -43.18 3.72
N PHE A 6 -1.94 -43.44 3.54
CA PHE A 6 -0.94 -42.40 3.31
C PHE A 6 -1.15 -41.65 1.99
N LYS A 7 -1.55 -42.37 0.93
CA LYS A 7 -1.89 -41.76 -0.37
C LYS A 7 -3.06 -40.78 -0.29
N VAL A 8 -4.08 -41.09 0.51
CA VAL A 8 -5.24 -40.19 0.71
C VAL A 8 -4.84 -38.92 1.47
N ILE A 9 -3.97 -39.03 2.48
CA ILE A 9 -3.46 -37.85 3.21
C ILE A 9 -2.60 -36.98 2.30
N CYS A 10 -1.67 -37.56 1.55
CA CYS A 10 -0.86 -36.80 0.58
C CYS A 10 -1.73 -36.11 -0.48
N ALA A 11 -2.75 -36.80 -1.00
CA ALA A 11 -3.67 -36.20 -1.95
C ALA A 11 -4.44 -35.02 -1.33
N ALA A 12 -5.00 -35.18 -0.12
CA ALA A 12 -5.71 -34.11 0.56
C ALA A 12 -4.81 -32.90 0.87
N VAL A 13 -3.59 -33.12 1.35
CA VAL A 13 -2.61 -32.07 1.65
C VAL A 13 -2.18 -31.33 0.38
N LEU A 14 -1.89 -32.06 -0.71
CA LEU A 14 -1.55 -31.45 -1.99
C LEU A 14 -2.72 -30.65 -2.57
N SER A 15 -3.95 -31.16 -2.45
CA SER A 15 -5.16 -30.44 -2.89
C SER A 15 -5.43 -29.17 -2.09
N ILE A 16 -5.18 -29.17 -0.77
CA ILE A 16 -5.36 -27.99 0.08
C ILE A 16 -4.26 -26.95 -0.20
N GLY A 17 -3.02 -27.39 -0.43
CA GLY A 17 -1.91 -26.51 -0.81
C GLY A 17 -2.13 -25.78 -2.15
N LEU A 18 -2.85 -26.40 -3.08
CA LEU A 18 -3.22 -25.79 -4.37
C LEU A 18 -4.33 -24.73 -4.25
N ILE A 19 -5.19 -24.80 -3.23
CA ILE A 19 -6.27 -23.82 -3.01
C ILE A 19 -5.76 -22.59 -2.22
N GLY A 20 -4.66 -22.74 -1.46
CA GLY A 20 -4.07 -21.64 -0.70
C GLY A 20 -3.34 -20.58 -1.54
N GLN A 21 -3.06 -20.84 -2.82
CA GLN A 21 -2.34 -19.90 -3.70
C GLN A 21 -3.26 -19.05 -4.61
N THR A 22 -4.58 -19.22 -4.55
CA THR A 22 -5.50 -18.54 -5.49
C THR A 22 -5.96 -17.14 -5.08
N ASN A 23 -5.44 -16.55 -4.01
CA ASN A 23 -5.78 -15.16 -3.65
C ASN A 23 -4.89 -14.09 -4.31
N ALA A 24 -3.94 -14.48 -5.16
CA ALA A 24 -3.35 -13.58 -6.15
C ALA A 24 -4.19 -13.61 -7.43
N GLY A 25 -5.48 -13.30 -7.32
CA GLY A 25 -6.32 -13.07 -8.48
C GLY A 25 -5.72 -11.91 -9.28
N LEU A 26 -5.75 -11.99 -10.60
CA LEU A 26 -5.38 -10.89 -11.49
C LEU A 26 -6.34 -9.72 -11.19
N ILE A 27 -5.89 -8.76 -10.38
CA ILE A 27 -6.69 -7.60 -10.00
C ILE A 27 -6.45 -6.54 -11.07
N THR A 28 -7.52 -6.17 -11.77
CA THR A 28 -7.55 -5.03 -12.70
C THR A 28 -7.92 -3.77 -11.90
N GLY A 29 -6.91 -3.04 -11.41
CA GLY A 29 -7.11 -1.77 -10.66
C GLY A 29 -6.97 -1.88 -9.14
N LEU A 30 -6.93 -0.77 -8.43
CA LEU A 30 -6.97 -0.77 -6.96
C LEU A 30 -8.42 -0.99 -6.48
N VAL A 31 -8.61 -1.95 -5.58
CA VAL A 31 -9.94 -2.29 -5.02
C VAL A 31 -9.85 -2.15 -3.53
N GLN A 32 -10.75 -1.33 -2.97
CA GLN A 32 -10.76 -1.05 -1.54
C GLN A 32 -10.94 -2.35 -0.74
N GLY A 33 -10.14 -2.53 0.30
CA GLY A 33 -10.15 -3.73 1.13
C GLY A 33 -9.35 -4.92 0.58
N GLN A 34 -8.73 -4.79 -0.60
CA GLN A 34 -7.80 -5.81 -1.10
C GLN A 34 -6.41 -5.63 -0.52
N ILE A 35 -5.69 -6.76 -0.43
CA ILE A 35 -4.37 -6.85 0.14
C ILE A 35 -3.31 -6.84 -0.96
N TYR A 36 -2.34 -5.95 -0.82
CA TYR A 36 -1.24 -5.70 -1.74
C TYR A 36 0.10 -5.97 -1.06
N GLY A 37 1.09 -6.35 -1.87
CA GLY A 37 2.45 -6.58 -1.41
C GLY A 37 3.28 -5.29 -1.35
N ASP A 38 4.37 -5.35 -0.61
CA ASP A 38 5.33 -4.26 -0.43
C ASP A 38 6.57 -4.45 -1.34
N THR A 39 7.09 -3.35 -1.90
CA THR A 39 8.38 -3.32 -2.61
C THR A 39 9.59 -3.34 -1.68
N LEU A 40 9.47 -2.86 -0.44
CA LEU A 40 10.55 -2.66 0.54
C LEU A 40 10.85 -3.90 1.40
N THR A 41 10.37 -5.08 1.01
CA THR A 41 10.73 -6.39 1.61
C THR A 41 10.35 -6.55 3.08
N THR A 42 9.22 -6.01 3.50
CA THR A 42 8.64 -6.33 4.81
C THR A 42 7.62 -7.45 4.67
N ASP A 43 7.46 -8.29 5.70
CA ASP A 43 6.32 -9.22 5.80
C ASP A 43 4.97 -8.47 5.97
N LEU A 44 4.97 -7.13 5.83
CA LEU A 44 3.77 -6.31 5.92
C LEU A 44 3.00 -6.43 4.61
N LEU A 45 1.70 -6.56 4.81
CA LEU A 45 0.71 -6.57 3.76
C LEU A 45 -0.12 -5.31 3.91
N TRP A 46 -0.59 -4.80 2.77
CA TRP A 46 -1.17 -3.47 2.69
C TRP A 46 -2.59 -3.54 2.15
N GLU A 47 -3.56 -3.05 2.92
CA GLU A 47 -4.94 -2.91 2.50
C GLU A 47 -5.15 -1.56 1.82
N TYR A 48 -5.67 -1.53 0.60
CA TYR A 48 -6.02 -0.27 -0.06
C TYR A 48 -7.23 0.37 0.61
N VAL A 49 -7.11 1.63 1.05
CA VAL A 49 -8.16 2.33 1.80
C VAL A 49 -8.76 3.53 1.07
N GLY A 50 -8.00 4.22 0.23
CA GLY A 50 -8.47 5.43 -0.45
C GLY A 50 -7.38 6.12 -1.28
N GLU A 51 -7.71 7.26 -1.85
CA GLU A 51 -6.80 8.02 -2.73
C GLU A 51 -7.02 9.52 -2.59
N PHE A 52 -5.97 10.30 -2.77
CA PHE A 52 -6.06 11.74 -2.88
C PHE A 52 -5.34 12.22 -4.13
N ASP A 53 -5.98 13.14 -4.85
CA ASP A 53 -5.40 13.75 -6.03
C ASP A 53 -4.71 15.06 -5.65
N LEU A 54 -3.50 15.25 -6.17
CA LEU A 54 -2.80 16.51 -6.05
C LEU A 54 -3.58 17.66 -6.74
N ALA A 55 -4.42 17.36 -7.73
CA ALA A 55 -5.26 18.35 -8.42
C ALA A 55 -6.34 18.95 -7.52
N ASP A 56 -6.73 18.24 -6.45
CA ASP A 56 -7.72 18.70 -5.47
C ASP A 56 -7.07 19.47 -4.31
N ALA A 57 -5.74 19.55 -4.28
CA ALA A 57 -5.01 20.28 -3.26
C ALA A 57 -5.25 21.80 -3.37
N PRO A 58 -5.16 22.54 -2.24
CA PRO A 58 -5.14 24.00 -2.27
C PRO A 58 -4.08 24.53 -3.25
N ASP A 59 -4.55 25.34 -4.20
CA ASP A 59 -3.70 25.99 -5.19
C ASP A 59 -3.04 27.23 -4.59
N TRP A 60 -1.70 27.20 -4.60
CA TRP A 60 -0.81 28.26 -4.17
C TRP A 60 -1.00 29.54 -5.02
N LEU A 61 -1.20 29.38 -6.34
CA LEU A 61 -1.26 30.48 -7.31
C LEU A 61 -2.56 31.28 -7.21
N THR A 62 -3.70 30.62 -6.92
CA THR A 62 -5.00 31.31 -6.82
C THR A 62 -5.32 31.84 -5.43
N ASN A 63 -4.80 31.24 -4.35
CA ASN A 63 -5.07 31.71 -2.98
C ASN A 63 -4.05 32.71 -2.45
N GLY A 64 -2.98 33.02 -3.22
CA GLY A 64 -2.11 34.17 -2.98
C GLY A 64 -1.46 34.18 -1.60
N ASN A 65 -0.32 33.52 -1.44
CA ASN A 65 0.49 33.51 -0.21
C ASN A 65 -0.26 33.09 1.06
N GLU A 66 -1.42 32.42 0.95
CA GLU A 66 -2.00 31.76 2.11
C GLU A 66 -1.01 30.74 2.65
N SER A 67 -0.90 30.67 3.99
CA SER A 67 0.17 29.98 4.69
C SER A 67 0.05 28.46 4.59
N HIS A 68 0.26 27.91 3.40
CA HIS A 68 0.23 26.49 3.17
C HIS A 68 1.53 25.88 3.67
N THR A 69 1.43 25.05 4.70
CA THR A 69 2.58 24.30 5.20
C THR A 69 2.85 23.13 4.26
N PRO A 70 4.11 22.95 3.78
CA PRO A 70 4.47 21.79 3.00
C PRO A 70 4.27 20.52 3.82
N VAL A 71 3.62 19.51 3.26
CA VAL A 71 3.41 18.22 3.93
C VAL A 71 3.88 17.07 3.05
N ASN A 72 4.44 16.04 3.70
CA ASN A 72 4.88 14.85 3.00
C ASN A 72 3.68 13.96 2.61
N GLY A 73 3.90 12.92 1.81
CA GLY A 73 2.86 12.01 1.34
C GLY A 73 2.09 11.36 2.49
N LEU A 74 2.79 10.89 3.52
CA LEU A 74 2.16 10.28 4.70
C LEU A 74 1.29 11.28 5.47
N ALA A 75 1.78 12.49 5.71
CA ALA A 75 1.03 13.54 6.39
C ALA A 75 -0.15 14.03 5.53
N ALA A 76 0.04 14.12 4.22
CA ALA A 76 -1.02 14.45 3.27
C ALA A 76 -2.12 13.40 3.29
N ALA A 77 -1.80 12.11 3.35
CA ALA A 77 -2.80 11.05 3.44
C ALA A 77 -3.69 11.17 4.69
N VAL A 78 -3.09 11.55 5.83
CA VAL A 78 -3.83 11.79 7.08
C VAL A 78 -4.72 13.05 6.99
N LEU A 79 -4.31 14.06 6.21
CA LEU A 79 -5.03 15.33 6.06
C LEU A 79 -6.12 15.28 5.00
N ALA A 80 -5.86 14.61 3.87
CA ALA A 80 -6.70 14.59 2.67
C ALA A 80 -7.89 13.64 2.83
N GLU A 81 -7.73 12.54 3.57
CA GLU A 81 -8.76 11.54 3.76
C GLU A 81 -8.84 11.16 5.23
N ASN A 82 -9.98 11.46 5.88
CA ASN A 82 -10.64 10.92 7.08
C ASN A 82 -10.05 9.75 7.92
N TYR A 83 -8.75 9.49 7.91
CA TYR A 83 -8.08 8.40 8.61
C TYR A 83 -7.15 8.94 9.70
N PRO A 84 -7.64 9.79 10.62
CA PRO A 84 -6.84 10.30 11.72
C PRO A 84 -6.48 9.19 12.71
N GLU A 85 -6.85 7.94 12.49
CA GLU A 85 -6.37 6.79 13.24
C GLU A 85 -5.08 6.17 12.66
N LEU A 86 -4.73 6.48 11.40
CA LEU A 86 -3.59 5.89 10.72
C LEU A 86 -2.36 6.79 10.87
N PHE A 87 -1.34 6.30 11.57
CA PHE A 87 -0.09 7.03 11.75
C PHE A 87 1.14 6.12 11.73
N GLY A 88 2.27 6.69 11.32
CA GLY A 88 3.56 6.03 11.35
C GLY A 88 3.58 4.79 10.47
N ILE A 89 4.00 3.65 11.03
CA ILE A 89 4.18 2.39 10.30
C ILE A 89 2.88 1.75 9.80
N GLN A 90 1.71 2.30 10.18
CA GLN A 90 0.41 1.74 9.83
C GLN A 90 -0.13 2.26 8.50
N ILE A 91 0.56 3.22 7.88
CA ILE A 91 0.16 3.87 6.64
C ILE A 91 1.29 3.83 5.63
N ALA A 92 0.92 3.64 4.38
CA ALA A 92 1.79 3.82 3.23
C ALA A 92 1.02 4.53 2.12
N VAL A 93 1.76 5.17 1.24
CA VAL A 93 1.32 5.89 0.06
C VAL A 93 2.06 5.32 -1.14
N ALA A 94 1.33 5.12 -2.22
CA ALA A 94 1.92 4.75 -3.50
C ALA A 94 1.55 5.76 -4.58
N ALA A 95 2.55 6.19 -5.33
CA ALA A 95 2.42 6.94 -6.56
C ALA A 95 2.56 5.95 -7.70
N LEU A 96 1.42 5.60 -8.31
CA LEU A 96 1.38 4.73 -9.47
C LEU A 96 1.34 5.61 -10.73
N GLY A 97 1.93 5.13 -11.84
CA GLY A 97 2.25 5.94 -13.02
C GLY A 97 1.10 6.83 -13.50
N GLY A 98 1.44 8.09 -13.83
CA GLY A 98 0.48 9.11 -14.25
C GLY A 98 -0.26 8.72 -15.54
N THR A 99 -1.54 9.07 -15.58
CA THR A 99 -2.53 8.70 -16.61
C THR A 99 -2.91 7.20 -16.64
N SER A 100 -4.00 6.88 -15.94
CA SER A 100 -4.94 5.79 -16.28
C SER A 100 -4.41 4.35 -16.31
N ASN A 101 -3.13 4.12 -16.03
CA ASN A 101 -2.49 2.82 -16.04
C ASN A 101 -2.05 2.45 -14.63
N ILE A 102 -3.03 2.23 -13.75
CA ILE A 102 -2.87 1.07 -12.85
C ILE A 102 -2.80 -0.11 -13.80
N ASP A 103 -1.56 -0.56 -14.01
CA ASP A 103 -1.05 -1.30 -15.13
C ASP A 103 -2.06 -2.24 -15.81
N SER A 104 -2.59 -1.81 -16.97
CA SER A 104 -3.42 -2.65 -17.83
C SER A 104 -2.65 -3.84 -18.42
N THR A 105 -1.34 -3.96 -18.16
CA THR A 105 -0.51 -5.10 -18.59
C THR A 105 -0.41 -6.24 -17.58
N GLY A 106 -1.14 -6.19 -16.46
CA GLY A 106 -1.24 -7.32 -15.53
C GLY A 106 -0.06 -7.45 -14.56
N ASN A 107 0.68 -6.36 -14.34
CA ASN A 107 1.61 -6.30 -13.22
C ASN A 107 0.81 -6.14 -11.92
N SER A 108 1.17 -6.94 -10.92
CA SER A 108 0.64 -6.78 -9.56
C SER A 108 0.88 -5.35 -9.10
N VAL A 109 -0.15 -4.71 -8.54
CA VAL A 109 0.03 -3.43 -7.85
C VAL A 109 0.87 -3.70 -6.61
N ILE A 110 2.02 -3.06 -6.51
CA ILE A 110 2.93 -3.16 -5.37
C ILE A 110 3.02 -1.78 -4.74
N VAL A 111 2.93 -1.72 -3.40
CA VAL A 111 3.12 -0.48 -2.64
C VAL A 111 4.58 -0.06 -2.75
N ASN A 112 4.82 1.07 -3.42
CA ASN A 112 6.15 1.54 -3.76
C ASN A 112 6.74 2.56 -2.77
N HIS A 113 5.99 2.97 -1.76
CA HIS A 113 6.39 3.97 -0.75
C HIS A 113 6.82 5.31 -1.36
N MET A 114 6.15 5.69 -2.44
CA MET A 114 6.37 6.93 -3.17
C MET A 114 5.09 7.75 -3.18
N ALA A 115 5.22 9.07 -3.24
CA ALA A 115 4.11 9.99 -3.42
C ALA A 115 4.43 11.01 -4.53
N TRP A 116 3.38 11.54 -5.16
CA TRP A 116 3.41 12.70 -6.04
C TRP A 116 3.42 13.97 -5.22
N TYR A 117 4.32 14.88 -5.60
CA TYR A 117 4.54 16.16 -4.96
C TYR A 117 4.51 17.30 -5.98
N SER A 118 3.98 18.45 -5.57
CA SER A 118 4.29 19.73 -6.18
C SER A 118 5.53 20.31 -5.48
N ARG A 119 6.46 20.84 -6.27
CA ARG A 119 7.61 21.59 -5.78
C ARG A 119 7.36 23.07 -5.93
N TYR A 120 7.81 23.84 -4.95
CA TYR A 120 7.72 25.29 -5.02
C TYR A 120 8.44 25.81 -6.26
N ALA A 121 7.77 26.66 -7.02
CA ALA A 121 8.21 27.32 -8.23
C ALA A 121 8.72 26.38 -9.34
N ASN A 122 8.55 25.05 -9.25
CA ASN A 122 8.98 24.15 -10.32
C ASN A 122 8.59 22.68 -10.16
N SER A 123 7.72 22.20 -11.06
CA SER A 123 7.56 20.81 -11.48
C SER A 123 6.95 19.84 -10.47
N LEU A 124 6.22 18.89 -11.03
CA LEU A 124 5.72 17.73 -10.31
C LEU A 124 6.82 16.68 -10.23
N VAL A 125 6.92 16.04 -9.08
CA VAL A 125 7.94 15.03 -8.84
C VAL A 125 7.37 13.87 -8.05
N THR A 126 7.89 12.67 -8.30
CA THR A 126 7.67 11.51 -7.43
C THR A 126 8.85 11.38 -6.49
N LEU A 127 8.59 11.37 -5.18
CA LEU A 127 9.60 11.19 -4.13
C LEU A 127 9.11 10.17 -3.11
N ALA A 128 9.96 9.78 -2.15
CA ALA A 128 9.53 8.94 -1.05
C ALA A 128 8.36 9.60 -0.27
N GLU A 129 7.48 8.80 0.29
CA GLU A 129 6.29 9.26 1.02
C GLU A 129 6.60 10.01 2.33
N ASP A 130 7.79 9.82 2.89
CA ASP A 130 8.23 10.30 4.20
C ASP A 130 9.29 11.41 4.14
N VAL A 131 9.50 12.01 2.96
CA VAL A 131 10.49 13.08 2.78
C VAL A 131 10.27 14.25 3.74
N THR A 132 11.35 14.99 4.00
CA THR A 132 11.24 16.29 4.64
C THR A 132 10.65 17.28 3.64
N ALA A 133 9.36 17.59 3.82
CA ALA A 133 8.58 18.41 2.89
C ALA A 133 9.00 19.89 2.87
N ASN A 134 9.37 20.40 4.03
CA ASN A 134 9.80 21.79 4.22
C ASN A 134 11.33 21.82 4.34
N ASN A 135 11.98 22.27 3.29
CA ASN A 135 13.43 22.36 3.21
C ASN A 135 13.94 23.79 3.49
N SER A 136 13.07 24.78 3.34
CA SER A 136 13.34 26.20 3.61
C SER A 136 13.54 26.51 5.10
N GLY A 137 12.93 25.68 5.97
CA GLY A 137 12.90 25.90 7.42
C GLY A 137 11.94 27.01 7.84
N THR A 138 11.13 27.55 6.91
CA THR A 138 10.01 28.44 7.23
C THR A 138 8.82 27.59 7.70
N THR A 139 7.60 28.11 7.75
CA THR A 139 6.38 27.29 7.94
C THR A 139 5.55 27.17 6.67
N LEU A 140 6.09 27.71 5.57
CA LEU A 140 5.37 27.99 4.34
C LEU A 140 6.00 27.21 3.19
N PHE A 141 5.22 26.98 2.16
CA PHE A 141 5.66 26.41 0.89
C PHE A 141 6.11 27.56 -0.02
N ASP A 142 7.25 28.17 0.31
CA ASP A 142 7.65 29.48 -0.25
C ASP A 142 9.10 29.59 -0.71
N ASP A 143 9.88 28.50 -0.66
CA ASP A 143 11.28 28.53 -1.07
C ASP A 143 11.70 27.32 -1.91
N ASP A 144 12.82 27.49 -2.61
CA ASP A 144 13.40 26.45 -3.45
C ASP A 144 13.73 25.19 -2.62
N GLY A 145 13.15 24.07 -3.05
CA GLY A 145 13.33 22.77 -2.42
C GLY A 145 12.18 22.34 -1.51
N ASP A 146 11.21 23.22 -1.25
CA ASP A 146 9.96 22.81 -0.62
C ASP A 146 9.16 21.90 -1.57
N VAL A 147 8.63 20.82 -1.01
CA VAL A 147 7.79 19.84 -1.69
C VAL A 147 6.53 19.61 -0.89
N SER A 148 5.39 19.49 -1.55
CA SER A 148 4.13 19.18 -0.87
C SER A 148 3.29 18.21 -1.67
N ALA A 149 2.79 17.18 -0.99
CA ALA A 149 1.80 16.26 -1.55
C ALA A 149 0.36 16.79 -1.39
N PHE A 150 0.18 17.97 -0.78
CA PHE A 150 -1.13 18.57 -0.48
C PHE A 150 -1.19 20.07 -0.76
N VAL A 151 -0.23 20.60 -1.52
CA VAL A 151 -0.25 21.99 -1.99
C VAL A 151 0.15 21.93 -3.45
N LEU A 152 -0.52 22.72 -4.28
CA LEU A 152 -0.33 22.69 -5.72
C LEU A 152 0.16 24.04 -6.22
N ASP A 153 1.25 24.04 -6.99
CA ASP A 153 1.81 25.22 -7.67
C ASP A 153 1.73 25.13 -9.20
N GLU A 154 0.90 24.22 -9.71
CA GLU A 154 0.71 24.00 -11.15
C GLU A 154 -0.76 23.74 -11.49
N ASN A 155 -1.21 24.15 -12.67
CA ASN A 155 -2.55 23.80 -13.14
C ASN A 155 -2.54 22.37 -13.72
N ILE A 156 -2.86 21.38 -12.88
CA ILE A 156 -2.92 19.97 -13.25
C ILE A 156 -4.36 19.49 -13.41
N GLY A 157 -4.59 18.57 -14.35
CA GLY A 157 -5.90 17.95 -14.54
C GLY A 157 -6.16 16.86 -13.51
N ALA A 158 -7.37 16.81 -12.97
CA ALA A 158 -7.83 15.72 -12.10
C ALA A 158 -7.65 14.34 -12.75
N GLY A 159 -7.34 13.35 -11.92
CA GLY A 159 -7.00 11.96 -12.24
C GLY A 159 -5.58 11.74 -12.73
N THR A 160 -4.71 12.76 -12.74
CA THR A 160 -3.36 12.63 -13.34
C THR A 160 -2.29 12.25 -12.32
N TYR A 161 -2.32 12.86 -11.13
CA TYR A 161 -1.28 12.72 -10.10
C TYR A 161 -1.93 12.27 -8.79
N VAL A 162 -2.42 11.03 -8.81
CA VAL A 162 -3.16 10.42 -7.71
C VAL A 162 -2.18 9.70 -6.78
N ASN A 163 -2.32 9.98 -5.49
CA ASN A 163 -1.64 9.29 -4.40
C ASN A 163 -2.60 8.27 -3.79
N TYR A 164 -2.21 7.00 -3.81
CA TYR A 164 -3.01 5.90 -3.29
C TYR A 164 -2.60 5.57 -1.85
N VAL A 165 -3.56 5.48 -0.94
CA VAL A 165 -3.34 5.28 0.49
C VAL A 165 -3.61 3.84 0.88
N PHE A 166 -2.70 3.28 1.67
CA PHE A 166 -2.74 1.92 2.16
C PHE A 166 -2.59 1.87 3.67
N LYS A 167 -3.22 0.87 4.27
CA LYS A 167 -3.17 0.56 5.69
C LYS A 167 -2.47 -0.77 5.92
N ALA A 168 -1.58 -0.83 6.90
CA ALA A 168 -0.93 -2.09 7.28
C ALA A 168 -1.96 -3.09 7.84
N VAL A 169 -1.89 -4.34 7.37
CA VAL A 169 -2.73 -5.45 7.86
C VAL A 169 -1.86 -6.62 8.30
N GLU A 170 -2.11 -7.07 9.53
CA GLU A 170 -1.63 -8.37 10.00
C GLU A 170 -2.57 -9.44 9.43
N VAL A 171 -2.09 -10.23 8.47
CA VAL A 171 -2.85 -11.38 8.00
C VAL A 171 -2.64 -12.52 9.01
N PRO A 172 -3.70 -13.08 9.60
CA PRO A 172 -3.57 -14.22 10.50
C PRO A 172 -2.79 -15.33 9.82
N GLU A 173 -1.82 -15.93 10.53
CA GLU A 173 -1.03 -17.01 9.98
C GLU A 173 -1.95 -18.05 9.32
N PRO A 174 -1.58 -18.58 8.13
CA PRO A 174 -2.39 -19.56 7.44
C PRO A 174 -2.78 -20.70 8.38
N SER A 175 -4.08 -20.87 8.62
CA SER A 175 -4.62 -21.97 9.44
C SER A 175 -4.22 -23.36 8.93
N THR A 176 -3.71 -23.43 7.70
CA THR A 176 -3.01 -24.58 7.12
C THR A 176 -1.87 -25.08 7.99
N THR A 177 -1.07 -24.21 8.63
CA THR A 177 0.03 -24.60 9.52
C THR A 177 -0.51 -25.31 10.77
N ALA A 178 -1.58 -24.78 11.36
CA ALA A 178 -2.26 -25.39 12.51
C ALA A 178 -2.88 -26.75 12.15
N ILE A 179 -3.52 -26.85 10.98
CA ILE A 179 -4.08 -28.10 10.45
C ILE A 179 -2.95 -29.12 10.19
N PHE A 180 -1.81 -28.68 9.66
CA PHE A 180 -0.65 -29.54 9.40
C PHE A 180 -0.04 -30.05 10.71
N ALA A 181 0.11 -29.19 11.72
CA ALA A 181 0.58 -29.55 13.05
C ALA A 181 -0.37 -30.56 13.72
N LEU A 182 -1.69 -30.33 13.64
CA LEU A 182 -2.71 -31.26 14.12
C LEU A 182 -2.64 -32.62 13.41
N ALA A 183 -2.43 -32.64 12.09
CA ALA A 183 -2.24 -33.86 11.33
C ALA A 183 -0.99 -34.63 11.79
N LEU A 184 0.13 -33.94 12.01
CA LEU A 184 1.38 -34.54 12.51
C LEU A 184 1.20 -35.10 13.94
N LEU A 185 0.53 -34.35 14.83
CA LEU A 185 0.22 -34.80 16.18
C LEU A 185 -0.69 -36.04 16.17
N GLY A 186 -1.72 -36.06 15.32
CA GLY A 186 -2.60 -37.23 15.13
C GLY A 186 -1.85 -38.47 14.62
N LEU A 187 -0.87 -38.28 13.71
CA LEU A 187 0.01 -39.37 13.27
C LEU A 187 0.97 -39.84 14.38
N GLY A 188 1.48 -38.93 15.21
CA GLY A 188 2.37 -39.22 16.33
C GLY A 188 1.69 -40.03 17.42
N VAL A 189 0.49 -39.63 17.86
CA VAL A 189 -0.30 -40.35 18.86
C VAL A 189 -0.65 -41.78 18.41
N ARG A 190 -0.88 -41.98 17.10
CA ARG A 190 -1.13 -43.31 16.54
C ARG A 190 0.08 -44.23 16.60
N LYS A 191 1.31 -43.72 16.61
CA LYS A 191 2.53 -44.52 16.79
C LYS A 191 2.78 -44.91 18.25
N LEU A 192 2.32 -44.11 19.21
CA LEU A 192 2.45 -44.38 20.65
C LEU A 192 1.50 -45.47 21.17
N LYS A 193 0.41 -45.76 20.44
CA LYS A 193 -0.58 -46.80 20.78
C LYS A 193 -0.27 -48.18 20.19
N ARG A 194 0.97 -48.42 19.76
CA ARG A 194 1.41 -49.69 19.18
C ARG A 194 2.48 -50.35 20.02
#